data_AF-A0A3C0Y276-F1
#
_entry.id   AF-A0A3C0Y276-F1
#
_cell.length_a   1.000
_cell.length_b   1.000
_cell.length_c   1.000
_cell.angle_alpha   90.00
_cell.angle_beta   90.00
_cell.angle_gamma   90.00
#
_symmetry.space_group_name_H-M   'P 1'
#
loop_
_entity.id
_entity.type
_entity.pdbx_description
1 polymer ?
#
loop_
_entity_poly.entity_id
_entity_poly.type
_entity_poly.pdbx_seq_one_letter_code
_entity_poly.pdbx_strand_id
1 'polypeptide(L)'
;LKHLLGTSNGVQGKDLGAEEGKPEEVVWHDKAPEGKLDLLVTLDFRMSTTCLYSDIVLPTATWYEKNDLNTSDMHPFIHPLSTAVDPVWQSKSDWEIYKGFAKKFSELCDGHLGVEREMVLTPLMHDSPGELAQPFEVKDWKRGECELIPGKTAPQMQVVERDYPNVYKRFTAVGPLLNKIGNGGKGISWNTETEVRQLGELNGLVTEPGVTLGMPRIDSDIDACEMVLQLAPETNGHVAVKAWNALSKQTGREHAHLAVHREDEKIRFRDIQAQPRKIISSPTWSGIESETVSYNAGYTNVHEYIPWRTLTGRQQFYQDHPWMLAFG
;
A
#
# COMPACT_ATOMS: atom_id res chain seq x y z
N LEU A 1 19.38 -15.38 10.73
CA LEU A 1 20.30 -16.47 10.32
C LEU A 1 19.80 -17.83 10.81
N LYS A 2 19.96 -18.23 12.08
CA LYS A 2 19.52 -19.54 12.64
C LYS A 2 18.11 -20.00 12.20
N HIS A 3 17.06 -19.33 12.66
CA HIS A 3 15.70 -19.85 12.49
C HIS A 3 15.12 -19.71 11.08
N LEU A 4 15.48 -18.65 10.35
CA LEU A 4 14.97 -18.43 8.99
C LEU A 4 15.82 -19.12 7.93
N LEU A 5 17.15 -18.99 8.01
CA LEU A 5 18.07 -19.47 6.97
C LEU A 5 18.74 -20.81 7.33
N GLY A 6 18.71 -21.22 8.60
CA GLY A 6 19.35 -22.48 9.01
C GLY A 6 20.89 -22.44 9.01
N THR A 7 21.47 -21.24 8.99
CA THR A 7 22.93 -21.06 8.91
C THR A 7 23.58 -20.86 10.29
N SER A 8 24.92 -20.88 10.32
CA SER A 8 25.70 -20.49 11.49
C SER A 8 25.27 -19.13 12.01
N ASN A 9 25.21 -18.99 13.33
CA ASN A 9 24.73 -17.78 13.99
C ASN A 9 25.57 -17.49 15.24
N GLY A 10 25.53 -16.23 15.69
CA GLY A 10 26.32 -15.75 16.83
C GLY A 10 25.56 -15.66 18.14
N VAL A 11 24.39 -16.29 18.28
CA VAL A 11 23.60 -16.23 19.52
C VAL A 11 24.37 -16.93 20.65
N GLN A 12 24.73 -16.17 21.69
CA GLN A 12 25.48 -16.67 22.86
C GLN A 12 24.58 -17.03 24.04
N GLY A 13 23.43 -16.35 24.16
CA GLY A 13 22.44 -16.61 25.20
C GLY A 13 21.69 -17.93 24.96
N LYS A 14 21.06 -18.45 26.01
CA LYS A 14 20.18 -19.61 25.92
C LYS A 14 18.75 -19.16 25.59
N ASP A 15 18.01 -20.03 24.91
CA ASP A 15 16.56 -19.90 24.78
C ASP A 15 15.90 -20.10 26.16
N LEU A 16 14.59 -19.80 26.29
CA LEU A 16 13.88 -19.91 27.57
C LEU A 16 14.11 -21.28 28.22
N GLY A 17 14.56 -21.26 29.48
CA GLY A 17 14.90 -22.45 30.25
C GLY A 17 13.68 -23.21 30.79
N ALA A 18 13.91 -24.39 31.38
CA ALA A 18 12.86 -25.18 32.04
C ALA A 18 12.26 -24.48 33.28
N GLU A 19 13.01 -23.54 33.88
CA GLU A 19 12.61 -22.77 35.06
C GLU A 19 11.95 -21.42 34.71
N GLU A 20 11.84 -21.11 33.42
CA GLU A 20 11.25 -19.86 32.92
C GLU A 20 9.81 -20.08 32.43
N GLY A 21 8.97 -19.05 32.53
CA GLY A 21 7.56 -19.12 32.12
C GLY A 21 7.42 -19.36 30.62
N LYS A 22 6.86 -20.52 30.24
CA LYS A 22 6.54 -20.86 28.84
C LYS A 22 5.22 -20.22 28.41
N PRO A 23 5.03 -19.94 27.11
CA PRO A 23 3.77 -19.37 26.61
C PRO A 23 2.60 -20.34 26.74
N GLU A 24 1.41 -19.82 27.02
CA GLU A 24 0.16 -20.61 27.11
C GLU A 24 -0.60 -20.67 25.77
N GLU A 25 -0.45 -19.66 24.91
CA GLU A 25 -1.19 -19.52 23.65
C GLU A 25 -0.38 -19.96 22.40
N VAL A 26 0.90 -20.33 22.58
CA VAL A 26 1.79 -20.78 21.49
C VAL A 26 2.42 -22.11 21.87
N VAL A 27 2.44 -23.05 20.92
CA VAL A 27 3.07 -24.36 21.13
C VAL A 27 4.58 -24.16 21.34
N TRP A 28 5.07 -24.59 22.50
CA TRP A 28 6.49 -24.59 22.80
C TRP A 28 7.20 -25.80 22.18
N HIS A 29 8.36 -25.55 21.57
CA HIS A 29 9.25 -26.59 21.04
C HIS A 29 10.61 -26.47 21.71
N ASP A 30 11.04 -27.51 22.44
CA ASP A 30 12.36 -27.52 23.11
C ASP A 30 13.51 -27.36 22.11
N LYS A 31 13.31 -27.83 20.88
CA LYS A 31 14.15 -27.48 19.73
C LYS A 31 13.33 -26.68 18.73
N ALA A 32 13.56 -25.37 18.69
CA ALA A 32 12.91 -24.49 17.73
C ALA A 32 13.28 -24.90 16.28
N PRO A 33 12.34 -24.82 15.32
CA PRO A 33 12.64 -25.05 13.92
C PRO A 33 13.70 -24.07 13.38
N GLU A 34 14.57 -24.56 12.51
CA GLU A 34 15.63 -23.83 11.83
C GLU A 34 15.49 -23.98 10.32
N GLY A 35 15.99 -23.00 9.55
CA GLY A 35 15.90 -23.05 8.08
C GLY A 35 14.47 -23.01 7.53
N LYS A 36 13.61 -22.16 8.09
CA LYS A 36 12.19 -22.07 7.69
C LYS A 36 11.94 -21.55 6.27
N LEU A 37 12.89 -20.82 5.68
CA LEU A 37 12.75 -20.32 4.31
C LEU A 37 13.25 -21.39 3.35
N ASP A 38 12.34 -21.92 2.53
CA ASP A 38 12.70 -22.87 1.46
C ASP A 38 13.42 -22.19 0.28
N LEU A 39 13.21 -20.88 0.11
CA LEU A 39 13.83 -20.08 -0.94
C LEU A 39 13.94 -18.61 -0.52
N LEU A 40 15.15 -18.05 -0.55
CA LEU A 40 15.41 -16.63 -0.42
C LEU A 40 15.91 -16.05 -1.75
N VAL A 41 15.06 -15.23 -2.38
CA VAL A 41 15.41 -14.47 -3.59
C VAL A 41 15.66 -13.01 -3.20
N THR A 42 16.74 -12.41 -3.70
CA THR A 42 17.06 -10.99 -3.45
C THR A 42 17.38 -10.27 -4.74
N LEU A 43 16.76 -9.11 -4.93
CA LEU A 43 17.05 -8.18 -6.03
C LEU A 43 17.94 -7.08 -5.49
N ASP A 44 19.12 -6.91 -6.07
CA ASP A 44 20.05 -5.86 -5.64
C ASP A 44 20.99 -5.50 -6.80
N PHE A 45 21.44 -4.25 -6.85
CA PHE A 45 22.41 -3.77 -7.84
C PHE A 45 23.85 -3.88 -7.31
N ARG A 46 24.01 -4.22 -6.02
CA ARG A 46 25.30 -4.57 -5.40
C ARG A 46 25.18 -5.87 -4.62
N MET A 47 26.30 -6.55 -4.42
CA MET A 47 26.35 -7.74 -3.55
C MET A 47 26.26 -7.31 -2.07
N SER A 48 25.04 -7.08 -1.58
CA SER A 48 24.80 -6.76 -0.18
C SER A 48 24.97 -7.99 0.71
N THR A 49 25.03 -7.79 2.03
CA THR A 49 25.09 -8.90 2.98
C THR A 49 23.88 -9.81 2.85
N THR A 50 22.70 -9.29 2.52
CA THR A 50 21.52 -10.12 2.23
C THR A 50 21.79 -11.03 1.04
N CYS A 51 22.27 -10.48 -0.08
CA CYS A 51 22.61 -11.27 -1.27
C CYS A 51 23.60 -12.40 -0.99
N LEU A 52 24.59 -12.18 -0.11
CA LEU A 52 25.56 -13.21 0.28
C LEU A 52 24.93 -14.42 1.00
N TYR A 53 23.75 -14.24 1.60
CA TYR A 53 22.99 -15.30 2.27
C TYR A 53 21.78 -15.78 1.46
N SER A 54 21.53 -15.23 0.27
CA SER A 54 20.39 -15.59 -0.57
C SER A 54 20.70 -16.77 -1.49
N ASP A 55 19.68 -17.56 -1.80
CA ASP A 55 19.80 -18.68 -2.74
C ASP A 55 19.86 -18.18 -4.20
N ILE A 56 19.10 -17.13 -4.50
CA ILE A 56 19.06 -16.49 -5.82
C ILE A 56 19.26 -14.99 -5.65
N VAL A 57 20.20 -14.44 -6.40
CA VAL A 57 20.42 -13.00 -6.52
C VAL A 57 20.10 -12.57 -7.94
N LEU A 58 19.20 -11.61 -8.09
CA LEU A 58 18.84 -11.03 -9.38
C LEU A 58 19.41 -9.61 -9.50
N PRO A 59 20.12 -9.28 -10.59
CA PRO A 59 20.66 -7.95 -10.78
C PRO A 59 19.52 -6.97 -11.07
N THR A 60 19.25 -6.05 -10.14
CA THR A 60 18.30 -4.95 -10.40
C THR A 60 19.02 -3.73 -10.96
N ALA A 61 18.30 -2.89 -11.70
CA ALA A 61 18.80 -1.63 -12.24
C ALA A 61 19.08 -0.64 -11.10
N THR A 62 20.14 0.15 -11.23
CA THR A 62 20.38 1.27 -10.31
C THR A 62 19.34 2.37 -10.50
N TRP A 63 19.33 3.38 -9.62
CA TRP A 63 18.40 4.50 -9.71
C TRP A 63 18.55 5.36 -10.97
N TYR A 64 19.70 5.28 -11.66
CA TYR A 64 19.96 6.03 -12.90
C TYR A 64 19.65 5.22 -14.17
N GLU A 65 19.08 4.04 -14.04
CA GLU A 65 18.84 3.10 -15.15
C GLU A 65 17.37 2.66 -15.21
N LYS A 66 16.47 3.33 -14.46
CA LYS A 66 15.04 3.03 -14.43
C LYS A 66 14.22 4.29 -14.23
N ASN A 67 12.93 4.21 -14.59
CA ASN A 67 11.98 5.28 -14.31
C ASN A 67 11.18 4.94 -13.06
N ASP A 68 10.98 5.93 -12.19
CA ASP A 68 10.18 5.79 -10.97
C ASP A 68 9.79 7.18 -10.44
N LEU A 69 9.00 7.23 -9.37
CA LEU A 69 8.63 8.46 -8.66
C LEU A 69 9.28 8.50 -7.27
N ASN A 70 9.59 9.70 -6.79
CA ASN A 70 10.07 9.94 -5.43
C ASN A 70 9.39 11.17 -4.80
N THR A 71 9.10 11.04 -3.51
CA THR A 71 8.55 12.09 -2.63
C THR A 71 9.13 11.90 -1.22
N SER A 72 9.06 12.93 -0.38
CA SER A 72 9.52 12.87 1.01
C SER A 72 8.72 13.82 1.89
N ASP A 73 8.62 13.52 3.19
CA ASP A 73 8.06 14.40 4.22
C ASP A 73 8.74 15.78 4.29
N MET A 74 10.00 15.87 3.85
CA MET A 74 10.83 17.05 4.03
C MET A 74 10.43 18.23 3.12
N HIS A 75 9.74 17.96 2.00
CA HIS A 75 9.36 18.98 1.03
C HIS A 75 8.17 18.55 0.17
N PRO A 76 7.42 19.48 -0.44
CA PRO A 76 6.18 19.13 -1.15
C PRO A 76 6.37 18.75 -2.63
N PHE A 77 7.59 18.44 -3.05
CA PHE A 77 7.88 18.11 -4.44
C PHE A 77 7.80 16.62 -4.74
N ILE A 78 7.16 16.29 -5.86
CA ILE A 78 7.30 15.01 -6.53
C ILE A 78 8.26 15.15 -7.71
N HIS A 79 9.20 14.22 -7.81
CA HIS A 79 10.20 14.19 -8.88
C HIS A 79 10.53 12.74 -9.27
N PRO A 80 11.06 12.50 -10.47
CA PRO A 80 11.27 11.16 -10.95
C PRO A 80 12.68 10.63 -10.63
N LEU A 81 12.82 9.30 -10.69
CA LEU A 81 14.05 8.65 -11.16
C LEU A 81 13.95 8.54 -12.69
N SER A 82 15.07 8.56 -13.39
CA SER A 82 15.06 8.50 -14.86
C SER A 82 16.22 7.69 -15.39
N THR A 83 15.93 6.98 -16.48
CA THR A 83 16.90 6.17 -17.20
C THR A 83 17.88 7.08 -17.94
N ALA A 84 19.08 7.26 -17.39
CA ALA A 84 20.18 7.99 -18.03
C ALA A 84 20.85 7.15 -19.13
N VAL A 85 20.95 5.84 -18.88
CA VAL A 85 21.37 4.79 -19.82
C VAL A 85 20.55 3.54 -19.54
N ASP A 86 20.43 2.66 -20.53
CA ASP A 86 19.78 1.36 -20.33
C ASP A 86 20.49 0.57 -19.22
N PRO A 87 19.75 -0.24 -18.42
CA PRO A 87 20.34 -1.09 -17.38
C PRO A 87 21.55 -1.89 -17.88
N VAL A 88 22.70 -1.69 -17.25
CA VAL A 88 23.95 -2.32 -17.73
C VAL A 88 23.96 -3.85 -17.53
N TRP A 89 24.65 -4.53 -18.44
CA TRP A 89 24.76 -6.00 -18.49
C TRP A 89 23.40 -6.69 -18.66
N GLN A 90 22.95 -7.40 -17.62
CA GLN A 90 21.70 -8.16 -17.61
C GLN A 90 20.76 -7.66 -16.50
N SER A 91 21.05 -6.48 -15.94
CA SER A 91 20.18 -5.89 -14.93
C SER A 91 18.84 -5.48 -15.56
N LYS A 92 17.80 -5.44 -14.72
CA LYS A 92 16.46 -5.01 -15.10
C LYS A 92 15.85 -4.21 -13.96
N SER A 93 14.93 -3.29 -14.24
CA SER A 93 14.20 -2.62 -13.16
C SER A 93 13.38 -3.64 -12.36
N ASP A 94 13.11 -3.34 -11.10
CA ASP A 94 12.28 -4.20 -10.24
C ASP A 94 10.91 -4.48 -10.88
N TRP A 95 10.34 -3.47 -11.55
CA TRP A 95 9.12 -3.60 -12.34
C TRP A 95 9.23 -4.69 -13.41
N GLU A 96 10.28 -4.65 -14.24
CA GLU A 96 10.48 -5.65 -15.29
C GLU A 96 10.80 -7.05 -14.74
N ILE A 97 11.48 -7.14 -13.59
CA ILE A 97 11.75 -8.42 -12.92
C ILE A 97 10.44 -9.05 -12.43
N TYR A 98 9.60 -8.31 -11.70
CA TYR A 98 8.32 -8.82 -11.21
C TYR A 98 7.31 -9.05 -12.33
N LYS A 99 7.29 -8.22 -13.38
CA LYS A 99 6.51 -8.48 -14.59
C LYS A 99 6.94 -9.80 -15.25
N GLY A 100 8.25 -10.06 -15.30
CA GLY A 100 8.82 -11.33 -15.75
C GLY A 100 8.40 -12.52 -14.89
N PHE A 101 8.40 -12.39 -13.56
CA PHE A 101 7.89 -13.41 -12.65
C PHE A 101 6.40 -13.66 -12.85
N ALA A 102 5.57 -12.61 -12.93
CA ALA A 102 4.14 -12.73 -13.17
C ALA A 102 3.86 -13.49 -14.47
N LYS A 103 4.61 -13.17 -15.53
CA LYS A 103 4.54 -13.90 -16.80
C LYS A 103 4.89 -15.37 -16.64
N LYS A 104 6.05 -15.67 -16.06
CA LYS A 104 6.50 -17.07 -15.96
C LYS A 104 5.64 -17.89 -15.00
N PHE A 105 5.18 -17.28 -13.91
CA PHE A 105 4.22 -17.89 -12.99
C PHE A 105 2.91 -18.25 -13.72
N SER A 106 2.35 -17.34 -14.51
CA SER A 106 1.11 -17.58 -15.26
C SER A 106 1.24 -18.73 -16.28
N GLU A 107 2.45 -18.94 -16.84
CA GLU A 107 2.74 -20.08 -17.72
C GLU A 107 2.89 -21.41 -16.96
N LEU A 108 3.46 -21.37 -15.75
CA LEU A 108 3.80 -22.58 -14.98
C LEU A 108 2.68 -23.04 -14.04
N CYS A 109 1.72 -22.18 -13.73
CA CYS A 109 0.66 -22.50 -12.79
C CYS A 109 -0.45 -23.38 -13.40
N ASP A 110 -0.52 -23.48 -14.75
CA ASP A 110 -1.51 -24.32 -15.43
C ASP A 110 -1.41 -25.79 -15.00
N GLY A 111 -2.55 -26.43 -14.78
CA GLY A 111 -2.64 -27.77 -14.19
C GLY A 111 -2.37 -27.85 -12.68
N HIS A 112 -1.94 -26.77 -12.03
CA HIS A 112 -1.71 -26.70 -10.58
C HIS A 112 -2.64 -25.71 -9.85
N LEU A 113 -2.88 -24.53 -10.43
CA LEU A 113 -3.72 -23.47 -9.88
C LEU A 113 -4.57 -22.84 -10.99
N GLY A 114 -5.89 -22.76 -10.77
CA GLY A 114 -6.84 -22.19 -11.71
C GLY A 114 -7.45 -20.88 -11.20
N VAL A 115 -8.78 -20.82 -11.23
CA VAL A 115 -9.55 -19.75 -10.57
C VAL A 115 -9.93 -20.24 -9.19
N GLU A 116 -9.19 -19.79 -8.19
CA GLU A 116 -9.28 -20.28 -6.82
C GLU A 116 -10.04 -19.30 -5.92
N ARG A 117 -10.65 -19.84 -4.86
CA ARG A 117 -11.33 -19.07 -3.82
C ARG A 117 -10.55 -19.20 -2.52
N GLU A 118 -10.00 -18.09 -2.05
CA GLU A 118 -9.22 -18.05 -0.82
C GLU A 118 -9.96 -17.35 0.30
N MET A 119 -9.90 -17.91 1.50
CA MET A 119 -10.30 -17.22 2.72
C MET A 119 -9.18 -16.29 3.18
N VAL A 120 -9.44 -14.99 3.22
CA VAL A 120 -8.51 -13.97 3.70
C VAL A 120 -9.05 -13.40 4.99
N LEU A 121 -8.20 -13.39 6.03
CA LEU A 121 -8.49 -12.71 7.28
C LEU A 121 -7.88 -11.30 7.25
N THR A 122 -8.69 -10.28 7.47
CA THR A 122 -8.24 -8.88 7.55
C THR A 122 -8.53 -8.33 8.94
N PRO A 123 -7.55 -7.73 9.64
CA PRO A 123 -7.79 -7.15 10.95
C PRO A 123 -8.82 -6.01 10.88
N LEU A 124 -9.31 -5.60 12.04
CA LEU A 124 -10.14 -4.40 12.15
C LEU A 124 -9.31 -3.20 11.73
N MET A 125 -9.74 -2.51 10.68
CA MET A 125 -9.00 -1.38 10.12
C MET A 125 -9.44 -0.08 10.77
N HIS A 126 -8.48 0.75 11.18
CA HIS A 126 -8.73 2.17 11.38
C HIS A 126 -9.20 2.82 10.07
N ASP A 127 -9.86 3.97 10.16
CA ASP A 127 -10.42 4.69 9.01
C ASP A 127 -11.47 3.86 8.27
N SER A 128 -12.15 2.96 8.99
CA SER A 128 -13.25 2.14 8.51
C SER A 128 -14.32 2.01 9.59
N PRO A 129 -15.58 1.69 9.24
CA PRO A 129 -16.62 1.45 10.26
C PRO A 129 -16.25 0.34 11.27
N GLY A 130 -15.33 -0.56 10.90
CA GLY A 130 -14.86 -1.64 11.77
C GLY A 130 -13.99 -1.19 12.94
N GLU A 131 -13.55 0.08 12.98
CA GLU A 131 -12.77 0.61 14.10
C GLU A 131 -13.61 0.73 15.40
N LEU A 132 -14.94 0.82 15.27
CA LEU A 132 -15.90 0.88 16.38
C LEU A 132 -16.27 -0.52 16.90
N ALA A 133 -15.26 -1.30 17.28
CA ALA A 133 -15.38 -2.71 17.57
C ALA A 133 -15.79 -3.04 19.02
N GLN A 134 -14.88 -2.81 19.97
CA GLN A 134 -15.08 -3.12 21.39
C GLN A 134 -14.93 -1.82 22.21
N PRO A 135 -16.04 -1.14 22.56
CA PRO A 135 -15.99 0.24 23.04
C PRO A 135 -15.58 0.42 24.51
N PHE A 136 -15.69 -0.60 25.35
CA PHE A 136 -15.54 -0.46 26.81
C PHE A 136 -14.56 -1.45 27.43
N GLU A 137 -14.56 -2.68 26.95
CA GLU A 137 -13.82 -3.80 27.53
C GLU A 137 -13.15 -4.59 26.42
N VAL A 138 -12.06 -5.27 26.76
CA VAL A 138 -11.45 -6.27 25.87
C VAL A 138 -12.06 -7.62 26.21
N LYS A 139 -12.74 -8.25 25.23
CA LYS A 139 -13.31 -9.58 25.35
C LYS A 139 -12.65 -10.54 24.36
N ASP A 140 -12.25 -11.70 24.86
CA ASP A 140 -11.65 -12.78 24.10
C ASP A 140 -12.69 -13.88 23.79
N TRP A 141 -13.05 -14.02 22.52
CA TRP A 141 -13.99 -15.04 22.07
C TRP A 141 -13.45 -16.47 22.29
N LYS A 142 -12.12 -16.67 22.26
CA LYS A 142 -11.49 -17.99 22.49
C LYS A 142 -11.64 -18.43 23.95
N ARG A 143 -11.78 -17.48 24.87
CA ARG A 143 -12.05 -17.71 26.31
C ARG A 143 -13.54 -17.77 26.64
N GLY A 144 -14.41 -17.62 25.65
CA GLY A 144 -15.87 -17.63 25.85
C GLY A 144 -16.43 -16.33 26.43
N GLU A 145 -15.66 -15.23 26.42
CA GLU A 145 -16.08 -13.95 26.99
C GLU A 145 -17.03 -13.18 26.04
N CYS A 146 -17.02 -13.53 24.75
CA CYS A 146 -17.94 -13.03 23.73
C CYS A 146 -18.09 -14.04 22.57
N GLU A 147 -19.05 -13.78 21.68
CA GLU A 147 -19.19 -14.53 20.42
C GLU A 147 -18.09 -14.15 19.43
N LEU A 148 -17.71 -15.09 18.56
CA LEU A 148 -16.84 -14.82 17.40
C LEU A 148 -17.66 -14.15 16.30
N ILE A 149 -17.48 -12.84 16.14
CA ILE A 149 -18.15 -12.00 15.14
C ILE A 149 -17.08 -11.41 14.22
N PRO A 150 -16.93 -11.91 12.98
CA PRO A 150 -15.98 -11.37 12.02
C PRO A 150 -16.22 -9.89 11.79
N GLY A 151 -15.15 -9.09 11.88
CA GLY A 151 -15.26 -7.64 11.73
C GLY A 151 -15.68 -6.87 12.98
N LYS A 152 -15.77 -7.53 14.14
CA LYS A 152 -16.08 -6.88 15.42
C LYS A 152 -15.30 -7.46 16.59
N THR A 153 -15.42 -8.74 16.87
CA THR A 153 -14.68 -9.44 17.95
C THR A 153 -13.58 -10.35 17.39
N ALA A 154 -13.54 -10.52 16.07
CA ALA A 154 -12.54 -11.26 15.32
C ALA A 154 -12.16 -10.51 14.02
N PRO A 155 -11.09 -10.89 13.31
CA PRO A 155 -10.79 -10.36 11.99
C PRO A 155 -11.99 -10.50 11.03
N GLN A 156 -12.12 -9.59 10.07
CA GLN A 156 -12.97 -9.80 8.90
C GLN A 156 -12.52 -11.08 8.19
N MET A 157 -13.47 -11.91 7.76
CA MET A 157 -13.21 -13.15 7.05
C MET A 157 -13.91 -13.08 5.70
N GLN A 158 -13.15 -12.94 4.62
CA GLN A 158 -13.68 -12.70 3.28
C GLN A 158 -13.10 -13.65 2.26
N VAL A 159 -13.94 -14.03 1.29
CA VAL A 159 -13.50 -14.86 0.17
C VAL A 159 -12.99 -13.96 -0.94
N VAL A 160 -11.74 -14.17 -1.37
CA VAL A 160 -11.12 -13.50 -2.52
C VAL A 160 -10.94 -14.52 -3.64
N GLU A 161 -11.43 -14.17 -4.84
CA GLU A 161 -11.22 -14.97 -6.03
C GLU A 161 -9.90 -14.58 -6.71
N ARG A 162 -9.03 -15.56 -6.97
CA ARG A 162 -7.75 -15.37 -7.66
C ARG A 162 -7.71 -16.21 -8.93
N ASP A 163 -7.48 -15.53 -10.04
CA ASP A 163 -7.36 -16.13 -11.37
C ASP A 163 -5.87 -16.25 -11.71
N TYR A 164 -5.25 -17.34 -11.24
CA TYR A 164 -3.80 -17.53 -11.33
C TYR A 164 -3.25 -17.60 -12.76
N PRO A 165 -3.92 -18.25 -13.72
CA PRO A 165 -3.48 -18.27 -15.13
C PRO A 165 -3.42 -16.87 -15.77
N ASN A 166 -4.12 -15.88 -15.20
CA ASN A 166 -4.15 -14.52 -15.72
C ASN A 166 -3.40 -13.50 -14.85
N VAL A 167 -2.52 -13.93 -13.93
CA VAL A 167 -1.74 -13.02 -13.07
C VAL A 167 -0.95 -12.00 -13.89
N TYR A 168 -0.29 -12.43 -14.96
CA TYR A 168 0.44 -11.53 -15.85
C TYR A 168 -0.47 -10.50 -16.52
N LYS A 169 -1.59 -10.95 -17.11
CA LYS A 169 -2.54 -10.06 -17.78
C LYS A 169 -3.13 -9.03 -16.83
N ARG A 170 -3.34 -9.40 -15.56
CA ARG A 170 -3.84 -8.50 -14.50
C ARG A 170 -2.73 -7.59 -13.94
N PHE A 171 -1.48 -8.04 -13.90
CA PHE A 171 -0.34 -7.23 -13.49
C PHE A 171 -0.10 -6.08 -14.48
N THR A 172 -0.33 -6.31 -15.77
CA THR A 172 -0.08 -5.33 -16.85
C THR A 172 -1.30 -4.51 -17.27
N ALA A 173 -2.37 -4.50 -16.47
CA ALA A 173 -3.57 -3.72 -16.74
C ALA A 173 -4.23 -3.17 -15.47
N VAL A 174 -4.90 -2.03 -15.60
CA VAL A 174 -5.68 -1.43 -14.50
C VAL A 174 -6.97 -2.22 -14.31
N GLY A 175 -7.11 -2.84 -13.14
CA GLY A 175 -8.25 -3.69 -12.83
C GLY A 175 -9.60 -2.95 -12.81
N PRO A 176 -10.72 -3.68 -13.00
CA PRO A 176 -12.04 -3.07 -13.20
C PRO A 176 -12.66 -2.48 -11.93
N LEU A 177 -12.10 -2.75 -10.74
CA LEU A 177 -12.68 -2.32 -9.47
C LEU A 177 -12.65 -0.80 -9.29
N LEU A 178 -11.69 -0.09 -9.90
CA LEU A 178 -11.66 1.38 -9.84
C LEU A 178 -12.88 2.02 -10.52
N ASN A 179 -13.44 1.37 -11.56
CA ASN A 179 -14.69 1.81 -12.19
C ASN A 179 -15.94 1.32 -11.42
N LYS A 180 -15.89 0.12 -10.84
CA LYS A 180 -17.06 -0.49 -10.19
C LYS A 180 -17.31 0.01 -8.76
N ILE A 181 -16.23 0.19 -7.99
CA ILE A 181 -16.25 0.51 -6.56
C ILE A 181 -15.79 1.96 -6.34
N GLY A 182 -14.86 2.44 -7.17
CA GLY A 182 -14.22 3.75 -7.00
C GLY A 182 -12.83 3.62 -6.38
N ASN A 183 -12.33 4.74 -5.86
CA ASN A 183 -11.06 4.84 -5.16
C ASN A 183 -11.26 5.54 -3.81
N GLY A 184 -10.30 5.43 -2.90
CA GLY A 184 -10.41 6.07 -1.59
C GLY A 184 -9.31 5.69 -0.62
N GLY A 185 -9.42 6.24 0.58
CA GLY A 185 -8.49 6.06 1.67
C GLY A 185 -8.88 6.98 2.82
N LYS A 186 -8.34 6.74 4.02
CA LYS A 186 -8.53 7.64 5.18
C LYS A 186 -10.01 7.93 5.49
N GLY A 187 -10.85 6.90 5.44
CA GLY A 187 -12.28 6.98 5.77
C GLY A 187 -13.17 7.57 4.69
N ILE A 188 -12.64 8.00 3.55
CA ILE A 188 -13.41 8.60 2.44
C ILE A 188 -13.22 7.83 1.13
N SER A 189 -14.20 7.96 0.24
CA SER A 189 -14.20 7.33 -1.08
C SER A 189 -14.82 8.24 -2.14
N TRP A 190 -14.37 8.11 -3.39
CA TRP A 190 -14.84 8.87 -4.53
C TRP A 190 -14.88 8.04 -5.81
N ASN A 191 -15.67 8.49 -6.79
CA ASN A 191 -15.67 7.93 -8.13
C ASN A 191 -14.39 8.35 -8.87
N THR A 192 -13.79 7.43 -9.63
CA THR A 192 -12.58 7.71 -10.41
C THR A 192 -12.66 7.25 -11.87
N GLU A 193 -13.88 7.04 -12.40
CA GLU A 193 -14.08 6.56 -13.77
C GLU A 193 -13.47 7.48 -14.82
N THR A 194 -13.60 8.81 -14.62
CA THR A 194 -12.99 9.80 -15.50
C THR A 194 -11.47 9.63 -15.58
N GLU A 195 -10.81 9.38 -14.46
CA GLU A 195 -9.36 9.23 -14.42
C GLU A 195 -8.91 7.88 -15.00
N VAL A 196 -9.66 6.80 -14.77
CA VAL A 196 -9.40 5.50 -15.38
C VAL A 196 -9.54 5.59 -16.91
N ARG A 197 -10.56 6.30 -17.41
CA ARG A 197 -10.71 6.57 -18.85
C ARG A 197 -9.53 7.37 -19.40
N GLN A 198 -9.18 8.49 -18.76
CA GLN A 198 -8.05 9.33 -19.17
C GLN A 198 -6.72 8.57 -19.13
N LEU A 199 -6.54 7.67 -18.16
CA LEU A 199 -5.36 6.80 -18.11
C LEU A 199 -5.31 5.84 -19.30
N GLY A 200 -6.45 5.30 -19.73
CA GLY A 200 -6.55 4.51 -20.95
C GLY A 200 -6.26 5.32 -22.23
N GLU A 201 -6.65 6.59 -22.25
CA GLU A 201 -6.29 7.53 -23.34
C GLU A 201 -4.78 7.83 -23.36
N LEU A 202 -4.13 7.86 -22.19
CA LEU A 202 -2.70 8.15 -22.03
C LEU A 202 -1.80 6.94 -22.29
N ASN A 203 -2.05 5.82 -21.60
CA ASN A 203 -1.23 4.62 -21.63
C ASN A 203 -1.60 3.68 -22.80
N GLY A 204 -2.77 3.91 -23.41
CA GLY A 204 -3.42 2.98 -24.33
C GLY A 204 -4.25 1.93 -23.59
N LEU A 205 -5.07 1.22 -24.36
CA LEU A 205 -5.88 0.10 -23.88
C LEU A 205 -5.22 -1.23 -24.26
N VAL A 206 -5.41 -2.24 -23.42
CA VAL A 206 -5.08 -3.63 -23.76
C VAL A 206 -5.92 -4.08 -24.96
N THR A 207 -5.26 -4.57 -26.00
CA THR A 207 -5.92 -5.00 -27.26
C THR A 207 -5.91 -6.52 -27.41
N GLU A 208 -5.05 -7.22 -26.67
CA GLU A 208 -4.98 -8.66 -26.67
C GLU A 208 -6.25 -9.28 -26.07
N PRO A 209 -6.81 -10.33 -26.70
CA PRO A 209 -7.95 -11.05 -26.13
C PRO A 209 -7.65 -11.62 -24.73
N GLY A 210 -8.59 -11.44 -23.81
CA GLY A 210 -8.50 -12.00 -22.47
C GLY A 210 -9.28 -11.19 -21.43
N VAL A 211 -9.03 -11.52 -20.17
CA VAL A 211 -9.76 -10.95 -19.01
C VAL A 211 -9.52 -9.45 -18.80
N THR A 212 -8.51 -8.88 -19.45
CA THR A 212 -8.14 -7.44 -19.35
C THR A 212 -8.36 -6.67 -20.66
N LEU A 213 -8.98 -7.27 -21.67
CA LEU A 213 -9.28 -6.61 -22.95
C LEU A 213 -10.04 -5.29 -22.72
N GLY A 214 -9.54 -4.19 -23.30
CA GLY A 214 -10.13 -2.86 -23.19
C GLY A 214 -9.85 -2.14 -21.87
N MET A 215 -9.06 -2.71 -20.95
CA MET A 215 -8.60 -2.01 -19.74
C MET A 215 -7.40 -1.11 -20.04
N PRO A 216 -7.18 -0.01 -19.28
CA PRO A 216 -5.96 0.78 -19.38
C PRO A 216 -4.72 -0.09 -19.14
N ARG A 217 -3.71 0.08 -19.99
CA ARG A 217 -2.45 -0.67 -19.91
C ARG A 217 -1.53 -0.10 -18.83
N ILE A 218 -0.83 -0.99 -18.14
CA ILE A 218 0.32 -0.67 -17.27
C ILE A 218 1.46 -1.63 -17.62
N ASP A 219 2.10 -1.44 -18.78
CA ASP A 219 3.16 -2.34 -19.22
C ASP A 219 4.54 -1.85 -18.80
N SER A 220 4.82 -0.56 -18.97
CA SER A 220 6.08 0.07 -18.57
C SER A 220 6.03 0.64 -17.16
N ASP A 221 7.21 0.90 -16.59
CA ASP A 221 7.36 1.63 -15.33
C ASP A 221 6.75 3.04 -15.41
N ILE A 222 6.85 3.72 -16.57
CA ILE A 222 6.19 5.01 -16.83
C ILE A 222 4.66 4.87 -16.81
N ASP A 223 4.09 3.83 -17.41
CA ASP A 223 2.63 3.63 -17.37
C ASP A 223 2.12 3.49 -15.93
N ALA A 224 2.87 2.78 -15.08
CA ALA A 224 2.58 2.65 -13.66
C ALA A 224 2.75 3.97 -12.90
N CYS A 225 3.79 4.76 -13.22
CA CYS A 225 3.95 6.11 -12.67
C CYS A 225 2.77 7.02 -13.03
N GLU A 226 2.34 7.00 -14.29
CA GLU A 226 1.18 7.78 -14.75
C GLU A 226 -0.12 7.30 -14.08
N MET A 227 -0.27 6.00 -13.79
CA MET A 227 -1.40 5.50 -12.99
C MET A 227 -1.42 6.15 -11.59
N VAL A 228 -0.28 6.23 -10.90
CA VAL A 228 -0.18 6.90 -9.60
C VAL A 228 -0.54 8.38 -9.73
N LEU A 229 0.09 9.09 -10.67
CA LEU A 229 -0.12 10.52 -10.89
C LEU A 229 -1.57 10.86 -11.28
N GLN A 230 -2.22 10.00 -12.06
CA GLN A 230 -3.55 10.21 -12.58
C GLN A 230 -4.64 9.96 -11.52
N LEU A 231 -4.45 9.00 -10.62
CA LEU A 231 -5.45 8.56 -9.64
C LEU A 231 -5.35 9.23 -8.27
N ALA A 232 -4.20 9.84 -7.94
CA ALA A 232 -3.98 10.44 -6.63
C ALA A 232 -4.49 11.91 -6.55
N PRO A 233 -5.14 12.31 -5.44
CA PRO A 233 -5.56 13.70 -5.22
C PRO A 233 -4.38 14.67 -5.10
N GLU A 234 -3.20 14.22 -4.68
CA GLU A 234 -2.00 15.06 -4.54
C GLU A 234 -1.43 15.51 -5.89
N THR A 235 -1.79 14.86 -6.98
CA THR A 235 -1.19 15.07 -8.31
C THR A 235 -2.22 15.34 -9.41
N ASN A 236 -3.52 15.19 -9.11
CA ASN A 236 -4.62 15.49 -10.01
C ASN A 236 -5.70 16.30 -9.29
N GLY A 237 -5.82 17.58 -9.65
CA GLY A 237 -6.73 18.53 -9.03
C GLY A 237 -8.20 18.12 -9.09
N HIS A 238 -8.61 17.44 -10.16
CA HIS A 238 -9.97 16.91 -10.29
C HIS A 238 -10.25 15.83 -9.24
N VAL A 239 -9.26 14.99 -8.93
CA VAL A 239 -9.35 14.01 -7.83
C VAL A 239 -9.30 14.72 -6.48
N ALA A 240 -8.43 15.72 -6.32
CA ALA A 240 -8.33 16.51 -5.09
C ALA A 240 -9.69 17.12 -4.68
N VAL A 241 -10.36 17.77 -5.63
CA VAL A 241 -11.70 18.36 -5.41
C VAL A 241 -12.73 17.29 -5.05
N LYS A 242 -12.74 16.15 -5.73
CA LYS A 242 -13.65 15.03 -5.38
C LYS A 242 -13.38 14.46 -4.00
N ALA A 243 -12.12 14.33 -3.62
CA ALA A 243 -11.71 13.81 -2.32
C ALA A 243 -12.12 14.78 -1.19
N TRP A 244 -11.86 16.08 -1.34
CA TRP A 244 -12.32 17.08 -0.37
C TRP A 244 -13.84 17.14 -0.26
N ASN A 245 -14.56 17.06 -1.38
CA ASN A 245 -16.02 16.95 -1.37
C ASN A 245 -16.53 15.69 -0.64
N ALA A 246 -15.81 14.57 -0.74
CA ALA A 246 -16.15 13.36 0.02
C ALA A 246 -15.99 13.59 1.53
N LEU A 247 -14.91 14.25 1.97
CA LEU A 247 -14.71 14.60 3.37
C LEU A 247 -15.73 15.62 3.87
N SER A 248 -16.09 16.61 3.05
CA SER A 248 -17.12 17.61 3.38
C SER A 248 -18.46 17.00 3.75
N LYS A 249 -18.83 15.85 3.16
CA LYS A 249 -20.05 15.13 3.52
C LYS A 249 -20.01 14.60 4.95
N GLN A 250 -18.84 14.19 5.43
CA GLN A 250 -18.67 13.66 6.78
C GLN A 250 -18.58 14.77 7.83
N THR A 251 -17.86 15.85 7.52
CA THR A 251 -17.66 16.97 8.45
C THR A 251 -18.84 17.95 8.47
N GLY A 252 -19.67 17.96 7.42
CA GLY A 252 -20.72 18.96 7.22
C GLY A 252 -20.17 20.35 6.87
N ARG A 253 -18.90 20.46 6.49
CA ARG A 253 -18.20 21.72 6.17
C ARG A 253 -17.60 21.64 4.77
N GLU A 254 -17.69 22.72 4.02
CA GLU A 254 -17.07 22.80 2.69
C GLU A 254 -15.55 22.86 2.81
N HIS A 255 -14.83 22.00 2.07
CA HIS A 255 -13.37 21.91 2.09
C HIS A 255 -12.74 21.91 0.69
N ALA A 256 -13.52 21.84 -0.39
CA ALA A 256 -13.00 21.80 -1.75
C ALA A 256 -12.33 23.14 -2.15
N HIS A 257 -12.62 24.24 -1.46
CA HIS A 257 -11.87 25.50 -1.61
C HIS A 257 -10.34 25.32 -1.45
N LEU A 258 -9.88 24.29 -0.72
CA LEU A 258 -8.46 23.97 -0.54
C LEU A 258 -7.77 23.47 -1.82
N ALA A 259 -8.54 23.02 -2.82
CA ALA A 259 -8.01 22.47 -4.06
C ALA A 259 -8.61 23.08 -5.34
N VAL A 260 -9.76 23.77 -5.26
CA VAL A 260 -10.51 24.26 -6.44
C VAL A 260 -9.68 25.17 -7.35
N HIS A 261 -8.77 25.96 -6.77
CA HIS A 261 -7.88 26.86 -7.53
C HIS A 261 -6.83 26.10 -8.37
N ARG A 262 -6.63 24.81 -8.12
CA ARG A 262 -5.74 23.90 -8.84
C ARG A 262 -6.50 22.71 -9.44
N GLU A 263 -7.82 22.80 -9.60
CA GLU A 263 -8.65 21.67 -10.08
C GLU A 263 -8.21 21.15 -11.47
N ASP A 264 -7.76 22.05 -12.35
CA ASP A 264 -7.30 21.64 -13.68
C ASP A 264 -5.90 21.02 -13.67
N GLU A 265 -5.14 21.19 -12.59
CA GLU A 265 -3.76 20.73 -12.53
C GLU A 265 -3.65 19.21 -12.58
N LYS A 266 -2.77 18.74 -13.47
CA LYS A 266 -2.45 17.32 -13.66
C LYS A 266 -0.94 17.19 -13.80
N ILE A 267 -0.29 16.66 -12.77
CA ILE A 267 1.14 16.40 -12.81
C ILE A 267 1.38 15.17 -13.71
N ARG A 268 2.39 15.26 -14.59
CA ARG A 268 2.78 14.17 -15.52
C ARG A 268 4.22 13.79 -15.32
N PHE A 269 4.53 12.53 -15.63
CA PHE A 269 5.87 11.99 -15.46
C PHE A 269 6.91 12.80 -16.25
N ARG A 270 6.59 13.14 -17.50
CA ARG A 270 7.49 13.92 -18.37
C ARG A 270 7.64 15.38 -17.92
N ASP A 271 6.63 15.95 -17.26
CA ASP A 271 6.72 17.32 -16.73
C ASP A 271 7.65 17.40 -15.52
N ILE A 272 7.61 16.40 -14.64
CA ILE A 272 8.47 16.35 -13.46
C ILE A 272 9.92 16.00 -13.81
N GLN A 273 10.16 15.33 -14.95
CA GLN A 273 11.51 15.19 -15.51
C GLN A 273 12.09 16.55 -15.94
N ALA A 274 11.24 17.44 -16.47
CA ALA A 274 11.68 18.79 -16.84
C ALA A 274 11.97 19.65 -15.60
N GLN A 275 11.11 19.56 -14.57
CA GLN A 275 11.34 20.21 -13.28
C GLN A 275 10.40 19.61 -12.21
N PRO A 276 10.87 19.33 -10.98
CA PRO A 276 10.02 18.86 -9.89
C PRO A 276 8.76 19.72 -9.70
N ARG A 277 7.63 19.09 -9.38
CA ARG A 277 6.34 19.80 -9.20
C ARG A 277 5.89 19.71 -7.75
N LYS A 278 5.39 20.83 -7.23
CA LYS A 278 4.76 20.90 -5.91
C LYS A 278 3.39 20.22 -5.97
N ILE A 279 3.12 19.31 -5.05
CA ILE A 279 1.85 18.57 -4.97
C ILE A 279 0.68 19.47 -4.52
N ILE A 280 -0.54 18.94 -4.60
CA ILE A 280 -1.81 19.60 -4.30
C ILE A 280 -2.25 19.26 -2.87
N SER A 281 -2.87 20.23 -2.18
CA SER A 281 -3.52 19.99 -0.89
C SER A 281 -4.57 18.88 -0.99
N SER A 282 -4.43 17.85 -0.16
CA SER A 282 -5.26 16.64 -0.21
C SER A 282 -5.79 16.27 1.18
N PRO A 283 -7.03 15.73 1.27
CA PRO A 283 -7.58 15.27 2.54
C PRO A 283 -6.83 14.07 3.11
N THR A 284 -5.95 13.42 2.34
CA THR A 284 -5.03 12.37 2.84
C THR A 284 -4.12 12.91 3.95
N TRP A 285 -3.77 14.19 3.89
CA TRP A 285 -2.82 14.84 4.79
C TRP A 285 -3.51 15.77 5.78
N SER A 286 -2.73 16.49 6.59
CA SER A 286 -3.29 17.42 7.59
C SER A 286 -2.69 18.82 7.54
N GLY A 287 -1.66 19.05 6.73
CA GLY A 287 -1.24 20.38 6.30
C GLY A 287 -1.85 20.78 4.96
N ILE A 288 -1.50 21.97 4.48
CA ILE A 288 -1.91 22.48 3.17
C ILE A 288 -0.69 22.84 2.33
N GLU A 289 -0.81 22.67 1.03
CA GLU A 289 0.15 23.11 0.03
C GLU A 289 -0.25 24.49 -0.47
N SER A 290 0.36 25.52 0.12
CA SER A 290 0.05 26.93 -0.15
C SER A 290 1.32 27.71 -0.50
N GLU A 291 1.15 28.81 -1.24
CA GLU A 291 2.22 29.77 -1.53
C GLU A 291 2.42 30.79 -0.40
N THR A 292 1.48 30.87 0.54
CA THR A 292 1.51 31.84 1.65
C THR A 292 1.72 31.23 3.03
N VAL A 293 1.52 29.92 3.16
CA VAL A 293 1.79 29.18 4.40
C VAL A 293 2.48 27.86 4.08
N SER A 294 3.55 27.57 4.80
CA SER A 294 4.24 26.28 4.68
C SER A 294 3.38 25.15 5.23
N TYR A 295 3.59 23.94 4.72
CA TYR A 295 2.94 22.74 5.25
C TYR A 295 3.21 22.60 6.76
N ASN A 296 2.15 22.37 7.53
CA ASN A 296 2.22 22.11 8.96
C ASN A 296 1.19 21.03 9.32
N ALA A 297 1.64 19.91 9.90
CA ALA A 297 0.74 18.82 10.27
C ALA A 297 -0.26 19.28 11.34
N GLY A 298 -1.52 18.90 11.20
CA GLY A 298 -2.61 19.35 12.06
C GLY A 298 -3.21 20.71 11.70
N TYR A 299 -2.66 21.42 10.70
CA TYR A 299 -3.19 22.72 10.26
C TYR A 299 -4.68 22.65 9.91
N THR A 300 -5.06 21.68 9.09
CA THR A 300 -6.47 21.48 8.70
C THR A 300 -7.34 21.08 9.89
N ASN A 301 -6.83 20.31 10.85
CA ASN A 301 -7.61 20.00 12.05
C ASN A 301 -7.93 21.27 12.86
N VAL A 302 -6.97 22.19 12.96
CA VAL A 302 -7.12 23.45 13.72
C VAL A 302 -7.96 24.48 12.96
N HIS A 303 -7.75 24.65 11.66
CA HIS A 303 -8.34 25.75 10.88
C HIS A 303 -9.59 25.33 10.10
N GLU A 304 -9.66 24.08 9.63
CA GLU A 304 -10.82 23.54 8.92
C GLU A 304 -11.82 22.83 9.85
N TYR A 305 -11.44 22.65 11.13
CA TYR A 305 -12.20 21.92 12.15
C TYR A 305 -12.49 20.46 11.77
N ILE A 306 -11.56 19.85 11.03
CA ILE A 306 -11.59 18.42 10.74
C ILE A 306 -11.16 17.68 12.01
N PRO A 307 -11.97 16.75 12.55
CA PRO A 307 -11.58 16.01 13.75
C PRO A 307 -10.28 15.22 13.54
N TRP A 308 -9.47 15.10 14.59
CA TRP A 308 -8.49 14.02 14.64
C TRP A 308 -9.26 12.70 14.75
N ARG A 309 -8.81 11.66 14.06
CA ARG A 309 -9.47 10.35 14.04
C ARG A 309 -9.11 9.55 15.29
N THR A 310 -9.50 10.10 16.43
CA THR A 310 -9.37 9.52 17.77
C THR A 310 -10.77 9.35 18.36
N LEU A 311 -10.91 8.59 19.45
CA LEU A 311 -12.19 8.39 20.14
C LEU A 311 -12.92 9.71 20.45
N THR A 312 -12.16 10.75 20.80
CA THR A 312 -12.73 12.06 21.19
C THR A 312 -12.90 13.03 20.02
N GLY A 313 -12.34 12.73 18.85
CA GLY A 313 -12.22 13.67 17.73
C GLY A 313 -11.10 14.71 17.87
N ARG A 314 -10.30 14.65 18.94
CA ARG A 314 -9.29 15.65 19.35
C ARG A 314 -7.94 14.99 19.63
N GLN A 315 -6.92 15.79 19.89
CA GLN A 315 -5.64 15.31 20.44
C GLN A 315 -5.91 14.62 21.79
N GLN A 316 -5.75 13.29 21.84
CA GLN A 316 -6.17 12.46 22.96
C GLN A 316 -5.01 12.28 23.96
N PHE A 317 -5.04 13.06 25.04
CA PHE A 317 -4.06 12.98 26.12
C PHE A 317 -4.28 11.79 27.08
N TYR A 318 -5.50 11.24 27.11
CA TYR A 318 -5.85 10.13 27.97
C TYR A 318 -6.24 8.90 27.15
N GLN A 319 -5.43 7.85 27.25
CA GLN A 319 -5.60 6.60 26.54
C GLN A 319 -6.39 5.63 27.44
N ASP A 320 -7.70 5.55 27.22
CA ASP A 320 -8.66 4.85 28.08
C ASP A 320 -8.90 3.40 27.71
N HIS A 321 -8.23 2.89 26.67
CA HIS A 321 -8.28 1.47 26.34
C HIS A 321 -7.82 0.62 27.54
N PRO A 322 -8.51 -0.48 27.91
CA PRO A 322 -8.20 -1.26 29.11
C PRO A 322 -6.73 -1.69 29.22
N TRP A 323 -6.09 -2.02 28.10
CA TRP A 323 -4.65 -2.34 28.11
C TRP A 323 -3.77 -1.13 28.41
N MET A 324 -4.09 0.05 27.87
CA MET A 324 -3.32 1.27 28.18
C MET A 324 -3.42 1.60 29.66
N LEU A 325 -4.62 1.47 30.25
CA LEU A 325 -4.81 1.66 31.69
C LEU A 325 -4.06 0.63 32.55
N ALA A 326 -4.02 -0.63 32.11
CA ALA A 326 -3.38 -1.71 32.85
C ALA A 326 -1.84 -1.65 32.81
N PHE A 327 -1.25 -1.12 31.74
CA PHE A 327 0.20 -1.05 31.54
C PHE A 327 0.85 0.28 31.95
N GLY A 328 0.05 1.29 32.32
CA GLY A 328 0.51 2.62 32.78
C GLY A 328 0.97 3.52 31.65
#